data_AF-G0TTB4-F1
#
_entry.id   AF-G0TTB4-F1
#
_cell.length_a   1.000
_cell.length_b   1.000
_cell.length_c   1.000
_cell.angle_alpha   90.00
_cell.angle_beta   90.00
_cell.angle_gamma   90.00
#
_symmetry.space_group_name_H-M   'P 1'
#
loop_
_entity.id
_entity.type
_entity.pdbx_description
1 polymer ?
#
loop_
_entity_poly.entity_id
_entity_poly.type
_entity_poly.pdbx_seq_one_letter_code
_entity_poly.pdbx_strand_id
1 'polypeptide(L)'
;MAMKWEKNPLFRLLAFLDVVGLQPFSVARDLHSDGRFVNAERTTGGVVRAILHCGLHTLRSNITRLFTDEEEREKLLELVGQPDDGPNSASLSYGILSPASLHTLEETIENGLPIWASVRIKEAFGLSSSKSDGGSLLMVEQFLIDALDDWMGTRSHQDNDTLVLACGVQPRVLECVRDKAEEFPHAVEDFIIDVVFPPTYDNSMQVNNPVVDWLVVSYCKCHSAMSGDDAQSMGEEAVRSTCVTPMKYEMAEEGNEDGEMLLTEANLNAFMRERPSAVPKVVLREVRRPLNDPAITEFELQNHYLASELVKYVKDIKGPRKQYPKKSNCIRIILEHHQKMGVHPPSPKRRRKEK
;
A
#
# COMPACT_ATOMS: atom_id res chain seq x y z
N MET A 1 7.81 0.64 21.52
CA MET A 1 7.92 2.03 21.03
C MET A 1 7.15 2.09 19.73
N ALA A 2 6.03 2.82 19.66
CA ALA A 2 5.41 3.14 18.37
C ALA A 2 6.48 3.85 17.52
N MET A 3 6.64 3.46 16.27
CA MET A 3 7.64 4.12 15.44
C MET A 3 7.20 5.57 15.17
N LYS A 4 8.12 6.53 15.30
CA LYS A 4 7.83 7.98 15.26
C LYS A 4 7.09 8.45 14.00
N TRP A 5 7.07 7.66 12.93
CA TRP A 5 6.48 7.99 11.64
C TRP A 5 4.99 7.64 11.51
N GLU A 6 4.41 6.77 12.35
CA GLU A 6 3.03 6.26 12.19
C GLU A 6 1.96 7.37 12.20
N LYS A 7 2.25 8.47 12.90
CA LYS A 7 1.38 9.64 13.01
C LYS A 7 1.72 10.76 12.03
N ASN A 8 2.82 10.66 11.28
CA ASN A 8 3.21 11.71 10.35
C ASN A 8 2.24 11.71 9.14
N PRO A 9 1.59 12.85 8.81
CA PRO A 9 0.60 12.90 7.73
C PRO A 9 1.12 12.43 6.37
N LEU A 10 2.37 12.78 6.02
CA LEU A 10 2.98 12.34 4.75
C LEU A 10 3.25 10.83 4.74
N PHE A 11 3.67 10.26 5.88
CA PHE A 11 3.80 8.82 6.00
C PHE A 11 2.46 8.12 5.77
N ARG A 12 1.36 8.61 6.36
CA ARG A 12 0.03 8.01 6.19
C ARG A 12 -0.39 8.01 4.73
N LEU A 13 -0.21 9.13 4.03
CA LEU A 13 -0.45 9.20 2.60
C LEU A 13 0.39 8.19 1.80
N LEU A 14 1.71 8.14 2.06
CA LEU A 14 2.62 7.19 1.39
C LEU A 14 2.24 5.74 1.66
N ALA A 15 1.90 5.40 2.90
CA ALA A 15 1.48 4.07 3.31
C ALA A 15 0.15 3.68 2.64
N PHE A 16 -0.79 4.61 2.53
CA PHE A 16 -2.05 4.38 1.83
C PHE A 16 -1.80 4.05 0.36
N LEU A 17 -1.03 4.89 -0.34
CA LEU A 17 -0.72 4.70 -1.76
C LEU A 17 0.03 3.38 -2.03
N ASP A 18 0.85 2.91 -1.10
CA ASP A 18 1.48 1.60 -1.16
C ASP A 18 0.48 0.46 -0.96
N VAL A 19 -0.36 0.54 0.08
CA VAL A 19 -1.37 -0.46 0.40
C VAL A 19 -2.37 -0.64 -0.74
N VAL A 20 -2.80 0.45 -1.37
CA VAL A 20 -3.73 0.40 -2.52
C VAL A 20 -3.02 0.17 -3.86
N GLY A 21 -1.70 0.01 -3.85
CA GLY A 21 -0.90 -0.38 -5.03
C GLY A 21 -0.68 0.72 -6.07
N LEU A 22 -0.87 1.98 -5.71
CA LEU A 22 -0.64 3.13 -6.60
C LEU A 22 0.82 3.62 -6.62
N GLN A 23 1.51 3.54 -5.48
CA GLN A 23 2.91 3.96 -5.39
C GLN A 23 3.66 3.13 -4.36
N PRO A 24 4.73 2.41 -4.75
CA PRO A 24 5.46 1.56 -3.82
C PRO A 24 6.25 2.39 -2.81
N PHE A 25 6.08 2.06 -1.53
CA PHE A 25 6.79 2.71 -0.42
C PHE A 25 7.08 1.71 0.70
N SER A 26 8.31 1.70 1.20
CA SER A 26 8.71 0.85 2.32
C SER A 26 9.62 1.59 3.27
N VAL A 27 9.20 1.76 4.52
CA VAL A 27 10.01 2.31 5.64
C VAL A 27 11.40 1.69 5.68
N ALA A 28 11.51 0.37 5.51
CA ALA A 28 12.79 -0.33 5.59
C ALA A 28 13.77 0.01 4.44
N ARG A 29 13.25 0.42 3.28
CA ARG A 29 14.06 0.69 2.07
C ARG A 29 14.19 2.16 1.74
N ASP A 30 13.19 2.94 2.13
CA ASP A 30 12.97 4.30 1.63
C ASP A 30 13.15 5.35 2.72
N LEU A 31 13.27 4.95 3.99
CA LEU A 31 13.53 5.83 5.12
C LEU A 31 14.79 5.46 5.89
N HIS A 32 15.53 6.49 6.29
CA HIS A 32 16.48 6.42 7.38
C HIS A 32 15.75 6.42 8.73
N SER A 33 16.44 6.03 9.80
CA SER A 33 15.88 5.98 11.17
C SER A 33 15.38 7.34 11.69
N ASP A 34 15.85 8.44 11.09
CA ASP A 34 15.47 9.82 11.41
C ASP A 34 14.32 10.35 10.54
N GLY A 35 13.75 9.53 9.65
CA GLY A 35 12.64 9.93 8.78
C GLY A 35 13.07 10.61 7.46
N ARG A 36 14.38 10.76 7.20
CA ARG A 36 14.88 11.23 5.90
C ARG A 36 14.69 10.18 4.82
N PHE A 37 14.35 10.64 3.61
CA PHE A 37 14.22 9.74 2.47
C PHE A 37 15.59 9.28 1.97
N VAL A 38 15.71 7.99 1.69
CA VAL A 38 16.91 7.42 1.06
C VAL A 38 17.06 7.95 -0.38
N ASN A 39 15.93 8.08 -1.09
CA ASN A 39 15.84 8.73 -2.39
C ASN A 39 14.54 9.55 -2.45
N ALA A 40 14.65 10.86 -2.27
CA ALA A 40 13.49 11.76 -2.25
C ALA A 40 12.71 11.71 -3.57
N GLU A 41 13.38 11.81 -4.73
CA GLU A 41 12.71 11.80 -6.04
C GLU A 41 11.87 10.54 -6.28
N ARG A 42 12.35 9.38 -5.81
CA ARG A 42 11.58 8.14 -5.89
C ARG A 42 10.39 8.14 -4.94
N THR A 43 10.57 8.61 -3.70
CA THR A 43 9.54 8.53 -2.66
C THR A 43 8.45 9.58 -2.83
N THR A 44 8.81 10.79 -3.26
CA THR A 44 7.89 11.93 -3.40
C THR A 44 7.58 12.26 -4.86
N GLY A 45 8.06 11.45 -5.80
CA GLY A 45 7.67 11.48 -7.21
C GLY A 45 6.29 10.88 -7.46
N GLY A 46 5.98 10.63 -8.74
CA GLY A 46 4.80 9.86 -9.13
C GLY A 46 3.46 10.42 -8.64
N VAL A 47 2.67 9.57 -8.00
CA VAL A 47 1.31 9.88 -7.53
C VAL A 47 1.35 10.85 -6.36
N VAL A 48 2.29 10.69 -5.42
CA VAL A 48 2.47 11.66 -4.32
C VAL A 48 2.76 13.04 -4.86
N ARG A 49 3.62 13.17 -5.88
CA ARG A 49 3.90 14.48 -6.47
C ARG A 49 2.66 15.12 -7.09
N ALA A 50 1.83 14.32 -7.77
CA ALA A 50 0.59 14.79 -8.35
C ALA A 50 -0.38 15.29 -7.26
N ILE A 51 -0.50 14.57 -6.14
CA ILE A 51 -1.30 14.98 -5.00
C ILE A 51 -0.76 16.29 -4.40
N LEU A 52 0.55 16.38 -4.12
CA LEU A 52 1.14 17.61 -3.58
C LEU A 52 0.97 18.82 -4.51
N HIS A 53 0.96 18.59 -5.83
CA HIS A 53 0.65 19.62 -6.81
C HIS A 53 -0.81 20.08 -6.74
N CYS A 54 -1.77 19.15 -6.62
CA CYS A 54 -3.17 19.46 -6.31
C CYS A 54 -3.28 20.27 -5.02
N GLY A 55 -2.56 19.90 -3.96
CA GLY A 55 -2.51 20.66 -2.71
C GLY A 55 -2.07 22.12 -2.88
N LEU A 56 -1.00 22.36 -3.66
CA LEU A 56 -0.56 23.72 -3.97
C LEU A 56 -1.60 24.49 -4.78
N HIS A 57 -2.23 23.85 -5.76
CA HIS A 57 -3.29 24.46 -6.55
C HIS A 57 -4.47 24.85 -5.65
N THR A 58 -4.92 23.96 -4.78
CA THR A 58 -6.02 24.19 -3.83
C THR A 58 -5.67 25.28 -2.81
N LEU A 59 -4.46 25.27 -2.25
CA LEU A 59 -3.98 26.32 -1.35
C LEU A 59 -4.04 27.70 -2.02
N ARG A 60 -3.54 27.81 -3.26
CA ARG A 60 -3.57 29.06 -4.03
C ARG A 60 -5.00 29.49 -4.35
N SER A 61 -5.84 28.56 -4.81
CA SER A 61 -7.26 28.82 -5.07
C SER A 61 -8.00 29.32 -3.83
N ASN A 62 -7.75 28.70 -2.68
CA ASN A 62 -8.30 29.11 -1.40
C ASN A 62 -7.81 30.49 -0.98
N ILE A 63 -6.52 30.82 -1.17
CA ILE A 63 -6.01 32.18 -0.94
C ILE A 63 -6.74 33.17 -1.84
N THR A 64 -6.89 32.87 -3.13
CA THR A 64 -7.59 33.75 -4.08
C THR A 64 -9.05 34.00 -3.69
N ARG A 65 -9.72 32.97 -3.18
CA ARG A 65 -11.14 32.98 -2.82
C ARG A 65 -11.41 33.64 -1.47
N LEU A 66 -10.58 33.39 -0.47
CA LEU A 66 -10.84 33.76 0.92
C LEU A 66 -10.26 35.13 1.32
N PHE A 67 -9.24 35.61 0.61
CA PHE A 67 -8.61 36.91 0.89
C PHE A 67 -9.16 37.98 -0.07
N THR A 68 -10.01 38.85 0.48
CA THR A 68 -10.67 39.92 -0.29
C THR A 68 -9.76 41.13 -0.52
N ASP A 69 -8.79 41.36 0.38
CA ASP A 69 -7.79 42.40 0.21
C ASP A 69 -6.78 41.99 -0.86
N GLU A 70 -6.68 42.79 -1.93
CA GLU A 70 -5.89 42.46 -3.11
C GLU A 70 -4.38 42.43 -2.81
N GLU A 71 -3.90 43.38 -1.99
CA GLU A 71 -2.48 43.48 -1.64
C GLU A 71 -2.06 42.32 -0.72
N GLU A 72 -2.88 41.97 0.28
CA GLU A 72 -2.67 40.79 1.14
C GLU A 72 -2.67 39.51 0.30
N ARG A 73 -3.67 39.34 -0.57
CA ARG A 73 -3.80 38.18 -1.45
C ARG A 73 -2.59 38.02 -2.36
N GLU A 74 -2.15 39.08 -3.03
CA GLU A 74 -0.99 39.02 -3.92
C GLU A 74 0.30 38.65 -3.17
N LYS A 75 0.54 39.25 -1.99
CA LYS A 75 1.68 38.90 -1.14
C LYS A 75 1.66 37.44 -0.70
N LEU A 76 0.50 36.93 -0.30
CA LEU A 76 0.36 35.52 0.08
C LEU A 76 0.62 34.58 -1.10
N LEU A 77 0.10 34.90 -2.28
CA LEU A 77 0.33 34.11 -3.50
C LEU A 77 1.79 34.13 -3.95
N GLU A 78 2.51 35.24 -3.75
CA GLU A 78 3.95 35.36 -4.00
C GLU A 78 4.76 34.48 -3.03
N LEU A 79 4.43 34.51 -1.74
CA LEU A 79 5.09 33.69 -0.72
C LEU A 79 4.90 32.18 -0.96
N VAL A 80 3.69 31.78 -1.35
CA VAL A 80 3.40 30.37 -1.70
C VAL A 80 4.14 29.98 -2.98
N GLY A 81 4.21 30.88 -3.96
CA GLY A 81 4.82 30.64 -5.27
C GLY A 81 3.97 29.75 -6.18
N GLN A 82 4.52 29.44 -7.35
CA GLN A 82 3.88 28.59 -8.36
C GLN A 82 4.40 27.15 -8.29
N PRO A 83 3.59 26.14 -8.67
CA PRO A 83 4.05 24.75 -8.68
C PRO A 83 5.24 24.49 -9.61
N ASP A 84 5.38 25.29 -10.67
CA ASP A 84 6.47 25.20 -11.64
C ASP A 84 7.70 26.02 -11.26
N ASP A 85 7.74 26.59 -10.05
CA ASP A 85 8.90 27.33 -9.56
C ASP A 85 10.12 26.41 -9.50
N GLY A 86 11.21 26.88 -10.11
CA GLY A 86 12.47 26.14 -10.12
C GLY A 86 13.12 26.03 -8.73
N PRO A 87 14.14 25.16 -8.58
CA PRO A 87 14.80 24.87 -7.31
C PRO A 87 15.53 26.06 -6.66
N ASN A 88 15.70 27.16 -7.39
CA ASN A 88 16.32 28.40 -6.90
C ASN A 88 15.28 29.40 -6.36
N SER A 89 13.98 29.07 -6.45
CA SER A 89 12.93 29.90 -5.88
C SER A 89 12.96 29.79 -4.35
N ALA A 90 12.85 30.93 -3.67
CA ALA A 90 12.64 30.96 -2.22
C ALA A 90 11.18 30.68 -1.83
N SER A 91 10.33 30.30 -2.80
CA SER A 91 8.92 30.05 -2.57
C SER A 91 8.66 28.73 -1.84
N LEU A 92 7.55 28.70 -1.11
CA LEU A 92 7.09 27.54 -0.34
C LEU A 92 6.89 26.30 -1.22
N SER A 93 6.42 26.51 -2.46
CA SER A 93 6.04 25.47 -3.43
C SER A 93 7.12 24.41 -3.65
N TYR A 94 8.39 24.81 -3.81
CA TYR A 94 9.47 23.88 -4.08
C TYR A 94 9.69 22.91 -2.91
N GLY A 95 9.69 23.43 -1.68
CA GLY A 95 9.84 22.62 -0.46
C GLY A 95 8.68 21.64 -0.26
N ILE A 96 7.46 22.05 -0.66
CA ILE A 96 6.27 21.20 -0.62
C ILE A 96 6.36 20.08 -1.67
N LEU A 97 6.77 20.38 -2.90
CA LEU A 97 6.80 19.41 -4.00
C LEU A 97 7.97 18.43 -3.95
N SER A 98 9.04 18.80 -3.24
CA SER A 98 10.27 18.01 -3.18
C SER A 98 10.82 17.89 -1.74
N PRO A 99 10.03 17.39 -0.77
CA PRO A 99 10.49 17.31 0.60
C PRO A 99 11.57 16.23 0.74
N ALA A 100 12.62 16.54 1.52
CA ALA A 100 13.76 15.63 1.74
C ALA A 100 13.49 14.56 2.80
N SER A 101 12.44 14.73 3.61
CA SER A 101 12.05 13.83 4.70
C SER A 101 10.57 13.97 5.01
N LEU A 102 10.04 13.04 5.82
CA LEU A 102 8.69 13.13 6.39
C LEU A 102 8.47 14.44 7.17
N HIS A 103 9.47 14.86 7.92
CA HIS A 103 9.41 16.07 8.75
C HIS A 103 9.65 17.36 7.96
N THR A 104 10.40 17.29 6.86
CA THR A 104 10.69 18.47 6.04
C THR A 104 9.41 19.02 5.41
N LEU A 105 8.46 18.18 5.00
CA LEU A 105 7.17 18.67 4.49
C LEU A 105 6.40 19.43 5.59
N GLU A 106 6.31 18.83 6.78
CA GLU A 106 5.66 19.41 7.95
C GLU A 106 6.30 20.74 8.34
N GLU A 107 7.63 20.78 8.48
CA GLU A 107 8.37 22.01 8.75
C GLU A 107 8.16 23.07 7.68
N THR A 108 8.14 22.68 6.41
CA THR A 108 7.93 23.62 5.29
C THR A 108 6.54 24.23 5.38
N ILE A 109 5.49 23.45 5.58
CA ILE A 109 4.11 23.98 5.60
C ILE A 109 3.86 24.79 6.88
N GLU A 110 4.33 24.32 8.03
CA GLU A 110 4.07 24.99 9.31
C GLU A 110 4.90 26.26 9.51
N ASN A 111 6.15 26.27 9.03
CA ASN A 111 7.13 27.31 9.35
C ASN A 111 7.74 27.99 8.11
N GLY A 112 7.41 27.56 6.90
CA GLY A 112 7.96 28.13 5.66
C GLY A 112 7.40 29.50 5.31
N LEU A 113 6.28 29.90 5.92
CA LEU A 113 5.67 31.22 5.75
C LEU A 113 6.03 32.15 6.92
N PRO A 114 6.15 33.48 6.68
CA PRO A 114 6.23 34.47 7.75
C PRO A 114 5.07 34.33 8.74
N ILE A 115 5.32 34.57 10.03
CA ILE A 115 4.34 34.37 11.12
C ILE A 115 2.98 35.02 10.81
N TRP A 116 2.98 36.25 10.30
CA TRP A 116 1.74 36.95 9.96
C TRP A 116 0.93 36.19 8.89
N ALA A 117 1.59 35.65 7.86
CA ALA A 117 0.95 34.92 6.78
C ALA A 117 0.40 33.59 7.29
N SER A 118 1.17 32.85 8.09
CA SER A 118 0.73 31.60 8.70
C SER A 118 -0.49 31.80 9.60
N VAL A 119 -0.51 32.85 10.42
CA VAL A 119 -1.67 33.18 11.28
C VAL A 119 -2.90 33.48 10.44
N ARG A 120 -2.75 34.32 9.40
CA ARG A 120 -3.87 34.70 8.54
C ARG A 120 -4.44 33.53 7.75
N ILE A 121 -3.60 32.64 7.22
CA ILE A 121 -4.06 31.42 6.55
C ILE A 121 -4.77 30.49 7.54
N LYS A 122 -4.20 30.28 8.73
CA LYS A 122 -4.83 29.44 9.77
C LYS A 122 -6.19 30.00 10.20
N GLU A 123 -6.32 31.32 10.34
CA GLU A 123 -7.61 31.99 10.61
C GLU A 123 -8.61 31.80 9.48
N ALA A 124 -8.19 32.08 8.23
CA ALA A 124 -9.05 31.96 7.05
C ALA A 124 -9.55 30.53 6.83
N PHE A 125 -8.74 29.53 7.19
CA PHE A 125 -9.05 28.12 7.02
C PHE A 125 -9.71 27.50 8.26
N GLY A 126 -9.97 28.29 9.31
CA GLY A 126 -10.60 27.80 10.54
C GLY A 126 -9.72 26.88 11.39
N LEU A 127 -8.41 26.89 11.19
CA LEU A 127 -7.42 26.07 11.90
C LEU A 127 -6.95 26.70 13.22
N SER A 128 -7.31 27.97 13.48
CA SER A 128 -7.01 28.65 14.74
C SER A 128 -7.85 28.08 15.89
N SER A 129 -7.18 27.42 16.84
CA SER A 129 -7.81 26.59 17.89
C SER A 129 -8.88 27.33 18.70
N SER A 130 -10.12 26.85 18.67
CA SER A 130 -10.98 26.95 19.86
C SER A 130 -10.50 25.90 20.86
N LYS A 131 -10.02 26.36 22.02
CA LYS A 131 -9.39 25.57 23.11
C LYS A 131 -10.29 24.52 23.78
N SER A 132 -11.43 24.12 23.21
CA SER A 132 -12.40 23.25 23.90
C SER A 132 -12.35 21.77 23.53
N ASP A 133 -11.96 21.38 22.31
CA ASP A 133 -12.05 19.96 21.91
C ASP A 133 -10.76 19.47 21.24
N GLY A 134 -9.91 18.82 22.05
CA GLY A 134 -9.21 17.58 21.69
C GLY A 134 -8.14 17.52 20.59
N GLY A 135 -8.05 18.45 19.64
CA GLY A 135 -7.06 18.38 18.56
C GLY A 135 -6.96 19.67 17.75
N SER A 136 -5.82 20.35 17.83
CA SER A 136 -5.50 21.37 16.82
C SER A 136 -5.07 20.64 15.55
N LEU A 137 -5.88 20.67 14.49
CA LEU A 137 -5.48 20.14 13.19
C LEU A 137 -4.24 20.92 12.71
N LEU A 138 -3.19 20.20 12.33
CA LEU A 138 -1.99 20.81 11.77
C LEU A 138 -2.30 21.32 10.36
N MET A 139 -1.69 22.43 9.96
CA MET A 139 -1.82 22.99 8.61
C MET A 139 -1.32 22.01 7.55
N VAL A 140 -0.29 21.20 7.87
CA VAL A 140 0.16 20.11 6.98
C VAL A 140 -0.91 19.04 6.76
N GLU A 141 -1.71 18.72 7.78
CA GLU A 141 -2.75 17.70 7.66
C GLU A 141 -3.91 18.22 6.81
N GLN A 142 -4.40 19.44 7.10
CA GLN A 142 -5.42 20.09 6.25
C GLN A 142 -4.93 20.23 4.80
N PHE A 143 -3.67 20.63 4.60
CA PHE A 143 -3.09 20.74 3.27
C PHE A 143 -3.15 19.40 2.51
N LEU A 144 -2.80 18.29 3.17
CA LEU A 144 -2.82 16.97 2.54
C LEU A 144 -4.23 16.41 2.33
N ILE A 145 -5.18 16.76 3.20
CA ILE A 145 -6.62 16.48 3.00
C ILE A 145 -7.10 17.17 1.73
N ASP A 146 -6.91 18.49 1.64
CA ASP A 146 -7.29 19.31 0.47
C ASP A 146 -6.58 18.82 -0.82
N ALA A 147 -5.33 18.40 -0.69
CA ALA A 147 -4.53 17.87 -1.79
C ALA A 147 -5.09 16.54 -2.33
N LEU A 148 -5.43 15.62 -1.42
CA LEU A 148 -5.95 14.30 -1.77
C LEU A 148 -7.37 14.42 -2.32
N ASP A 149 -8.19 15.29 -1.75
CA ASP A 149 -9.55 15.59 -2.22
C ASP A 149 -9.55 16.15 -3.66
N ASP A 150 -8.77 17.21 -3.92
CA ASP A 150 -8.66 17.78 -5.27
C ASP A 150 -8.10 16.76 -6.28
N TRP A 151 -7.09 15.98 -5.88
CA TRP A 151 -6.56 14.90 -6.73
C TRP A 151 -7.61 13.84 -7.05
N MET A 152 -8.44 13.43 -6.09
CA MET A 152 -9.57 12.52 -6.32
C MET A 152 -10.63 13.14 -7.24
N GLY A 153 -10.86 14.46 -7.14
CA GLY A 153 -11.74 15.21 -8.04
C GLY A 153 -11.26 15.23 -9.51
N THR A 154 -9.96 15.05 -9.77
CA THR A 154 -9.43 14.92 -11.14
C THR A 154 -9.57 13.53 -11.74
N ARG A 155 -9.97 12.53 -10.95
CA ARG A 155 -10.05 11.11 -11.33
C ARG A 155 -11.47 10.71 -11.71
N SER A 156 -11.60 9.57 -12.37
CA SER A 156 -12.93 8.99 -12.61
C SER A 156 -13.50 8.36 -11.32
N HIS A 157 -14.82 8.30 -11.21
CA HIS A 157 -15.46 7.59 -10.08
C HIS A 157 -15.00 6.13 -9.99
N GLN A 158 -14.81 5.45 -11.12
CA GLN A 158 -14.31 4.08 -11.16
C GLN A 158 -12.90 3.97 -10.58
N ASP A 159 -12.03 4.94 -10.89
CA ASP A 159 -10.67 4.98 -10.36
C ASP A 159 -10.65 5.22 -8.85
N ASN A 160 -11.59 6.01 -8.30
CA ASN A 160 -11.73 6.21 -6.87
C ASN A 160 -12.36 4.99 -6.17
N ASP A 161 -13.33 4.34 -6.82
CA ASP A 161 -13.94 3.08 -6.37
C ASP A 161 -12.89 1.98 -6.18
N THR A 162 -11.90 1.89 -7.08
CA THR A 162 -10.79 0.93 -6.92
C THR A 162 -9.98 1.12 -5.64
N LEU A 163 -9.87 2.36 -5.14
CA LEU A 163 -9.16 2.66 -3.89
C LEU A 163 -9.96 2.16 -2.69
N VAL A 164 -11.27 2.37 -2.70
CA VAL A 164 -12.18 1.88 -1.64
C VAL A 164 -12.20 0.36 -1.60
N LEU A 165 -12.26 -0.31 -2.76
CA LEU A 165 -12.18 -1.76 -2.84
C LEU A 165 -10.82 -2.29 -2.36
N ALA A 166 -9.72 -1.59 -2.66
CA ALA A 166 -8.39 -1.94 -2.16
C ALA A 166 -8.27 -1.81 -0.63
N CYS A 167 -9.12 -1.00 0.00
CA CYS A 167 -9.26 -0.95 1.46
C CYS A 167 -10.02 -2.17 2.04
N GLY A 168 -10.50 -3.08 1.20
CA GLY A 168 -11.25 -4.27 1.60
C GLY A 168 -12.74 -4.04 1.79
N VAL A 169 -13.27 -2.90 1.33
CA VAL A 169 -14.72 -2.66 1.30
C VAL A 169 -15.37 -3.60 0.30
N GLN A 170 -16.48 -4.22 0.71
CA GLN A 170 -17.20 -5.16 -0.15
C GLN A 170 -17.87 -4.42 -1.32
N PRO A 171 -17.83 -4.94 -2.56
CA PRO A 171 -18.43 -4.30 -3.73
C PRO A 171 -19.88 -3.87 -3.52
N ARG A 172 -20.70 -4.74 -2.93
CA ARG A 172 -22.10 -4.45 -2.59
C ARG A 172 -22.28 -3.22 -1.70
N VAL A 173 -21.33 -2.93 -0.80
CA VAL A 173 -21.41 -1.77 0.11
C VAL A 173 -21.12 -0.51 -0.69
N LEU A 174 -20.11 -0.56 -1.57
CA LEU A 174 -19.78 0.56 -2.45
C LEU A 174 -20.90 0.86 -3.45
N GLU A 175 -21.52 -0.17 -4.02
CA GLU A 175 -22.72 -0.04 -4.87
C GLU A 175 -23.86 0.64 -4.10
N CYS A 176 -24.17 0.20 -2.87
CA CYS A 176 -25.17 0.84 -2.02
C CYS A 176 -24.88 2.32 -1.74
N VAL A 177 -23.60 2.70 -1.59
CA VAL A 177 -23.19 4.10 -1.38
C VAL A 177 -23.37 4.90 -2.66
N ARG A 178 -22.99 4.32 -3.81
CA ARG A 178 -23.16 4.96 -5.14
C ARG A 178 -24.63 5.13 -5.52
N ASP A 179 -25.50 4.20 -5.13
CA ASP A 179 -26.96 4.34 -5.29
C ASP A 179 -27.53 5.51 -4.48
N LYS A 180 -26.81 5.97 -3.46
CA LYS A 180 -27.15 7.12 -2.61
C LYS A 180 -26.30 8.36 -2.91
N ALA A 181 -25.67 8.44 -4.08
CA ALA A 181 -24.80 9.56 -4.44
C ALA A 181 -25.54 10.92 -4.44
N GLU A 182 -26.86 10.97 -4.64
CA GLU A 182 -27.63 12.22 -4.50
C GLU A 182 -27.71 12.71 -3.05
N GLU A 183 -27.74 11.79 -2.08
CA GLU A 183 -27.78 12.09 -0.64
C GLU A 183 -26.37 12.34 -0.08
N PHE A 184 -25.37 11.60 -0.58
CA PHE A 184 -23.98 11.66 -0.15
C PHE A 184 -23.02 11.71 -1.36
N PRO A 185 -22.88 12.88 -2.01
CA PRO A 185 -22.12 13.00 -3.26
C PRO A 185 -20.61 12.74 -3.11
N HIS A 186 -20.07 12.89 -1.90
CA HIS A 186 -18.64 12.77 -1.61
C HIS A 186 -18.30 11.60 -0.68
N ALA A 187 -19.24 10.70 -0.39
CA ALA A 187 -19.03 9.63 0.59
C ALA A 187 -17.83 8.71 0.30
N VAL A 188 -17.49 8.52 -0.98
CA VAL A 188 -16.34 7.69 -1.38
C VAL A 188 -15.03 8.42 -1.10
N GLU A 189 -14.97 9.69 -1.49
CA GLU A 189 -13.84 10.58 -1.24
C GLU A 189 -13.63 10.80 0.27
N ASP A 190 -14.70 11.10 1.00
CA ASP A 190 -14.70 11.25 2.46
C ASP A 190 -14.18 9.99 3.16
N PHE A 191 -14.61 8.80 2.72
CA PHE A 191 -14.11 7.53 3.27
C PHE A 191 -12.60 7.39 3.07
N ILE A 192 -12.08 7.75 1.89
CA ILE A 192 -10.63 7.68 1.62
C ILE A 192 -9.89 8.67 2.53
N ILE A 193 -10.40 9.90 2.67
CA ILE A 193 -9.84 10.90 3.58
C ILE A 193 -9.82 10.36 5.02
N ASP A 194 -10.91 9.77 5.51
CA ASP A 194 -11.00 9.21 6.87
C ASP A 194 -10.06 8.01 7.10
N VAL A 195 -9.78 7.22 6.06
CA VAL A 195 -8.79 6.13 6.15
C VAL A 195 -7.37 6.71 6.28
N VAL A 196 -7.04 7.74 5.49
CA VAL A 196 -5.71 8.35 5.47
C VAL A 196 -5.49 9.28 6.66
N PHE A 197 -6.49 10.05 7.07
CA PHE A 197 -6.45 11.06 8.12
C PHE A 197 -7.64 10.85 9.08
N PRO A 198 -7.58 9.82 9.95
CA PRO A 198 -8.71 9.46 10.79
C PRO A 198 -9.01 10.56 11.80
N PRO A 199 -10.29 10.89 12.05
CA PRO A 199 -10.65 11.89 13.04
C PRO A 199 -10.21 11.46 14.44
N THR A 200 -9.88 12.44 15.29
CA THR A 200 -9.62 12.19 16.70
C THR A 200 -10.93 11.84 17.40
N TYR A 201 -11.22 10.55 17.53
CA TYR A 201 -12.35 10.08 18.33
C TYR A 201 -12.11 10.41 19.80
N ASP A 202 -13.07 11.10 20.40
CA ASP A 202 -13.00 11.51 21.78
C ASP A 202 -13.04 10.27 22.68
N ASN A 203 -11.96 10.04 23.44
CA ASN A 203 -11.74 8.84 24.27
C ASN A 203 -12.78 8.69 25.40
N SER A 204 -13.72 9.62 25.54
CA SER A 204 -14.78 9.63 26.55
C SER A 204 -15.81 8.50 26.37
N MET A 205 -15.89 7.86 25.20
CA MET A 205 -16.83 6.76 24.92
C MET A 205 -16.19 5.38 24.73
N GLN A 206 -14.86 5.24 24.74
CA GLN A 206 -14.19 3.97 24.39
C GLN A 206 -13.33 3.42 25.52
N VAL A 207 -13.98 2.89 26.56
CA VAL A 207 -13.30 2.21 27.67
C VAL A 207 -12.88 0.77 27.31
N ASN A 208 -13.42 0.17 26.24
CA ASN A 208 -13.29 -1.28 25.99
C ASN A 208 -12.81 -1.73 24.61
N ASN A 209 -12.54 -0.83 23.65
CA ASN A 209 -11.94 -1.23 22.37
C ASN A 209 -11.15 -0.05 21.80
N PRO A 210 -9.80 -0.05 21.83
CA PRO A 210 -9.04 1.00 21.16
C PRO A 210 -9.35 0.95 19.67
N VAL A 211 -9.74 2.07 19.05
CA VAL A 211 -9.85 2.17 17.59
C VAL A 211 -8.52 1.70 17.00
N VAL A 212 -8.58 0.60 16.25
CA VAL A 212 -7.42 0.06 15.57
C VAL A 212 -7.16 0.93 14.34
N ASP A 213 -5.97 1.51 14.26
CA ASP A 213 -5.51 2.24 13.07
C ASP A 213 -5.31 1.26 11.91
N TRP A 214 -6.37 1.05 11.14
CA TRP A 214 -6.42 0.05 10.08
C TRP A 214 -5.31 0.26 9.06
N LEU A 215 -5.01 1.51 8.70
CA LEU A 215 -4.00 1.82 7.70
C LEU A 215 -2.61 1.39 8.17
N VAL A 216 -2.21 1.77 9.39
CA VAL A 216 -0.92 1.39 9.96
C VAL A 216 -0.83 -0.13 10.13
N VAL A 217 -1.89 -0.77 10.59
CA VAL A 217 -1.93 -2.23 10.75
C VAL A 217 -1.81 -2.94 9.41
N SER A 218 -2.52 -2.48 8.39
CA SER A 218 -2.50 -3.06 7.04
C SER A 218 -1.13 -2.89 6.40
N TYR A 219 -0.56 -1.70 6.47
CA TYR A 219 0.81 -1.44 6.02
C TYR A 219 1.82 -2.38 6.72
N CYS A 220 1.79 -2.45 8.05
CA CYS A 220 2.69 -3.33 8.82
C CYS A 220 2.50 -4.80 8.44
N LYS A 221 1.27 -5.28 8.22
CA LYS A 221 0.99 -6.66 7.78
C LYS A 221 1.55 -6.93 6.39
N CYS A 222 1.32 -6.03 5.43
CA CYS A 222 1.86 -6.14 4.07
C CYS A 222 3.39 -6.26 4.09
N HIS A 223 4.08 -5.41 4.86
CA HIS A 223 5.55 -5.39 4.92
C HIS A 223 6.16 -6.46 5.85
N SER A 224 5.44 -6.93 6.87
CA SER A 224 5.85 -8.09 7.69
C SER A 224 5.74 -9.39 6.91
N ALA A 225 4.70 -9.55 6.08
CA ALA A 225 4.55 -10.68 5.17
C ALA A 225 5.67 -10.74 4.11
N MET A 226 6.29 -9.59 3.79
CA MET A 226 7.43 -9.49 2.88
C MET A 226 8.80 -9.70 3.57
N SER A 227 8.89 -9.57 4.89
CA SER A 227 10.15 -9.62 5.67
C SER A 227 10.41 -10.96 6.38
N GLY A 228 9.49 -11.91 6.28
CA GLY A 228 9.52 -13.19 7.00
C GLY A 228 10.46 -14.26 6.44
N ASP A 229 11.68 -13.93 6.03
CA ASP A 229 12.74 -14.91 5.72
C ASP A 229 14.02 -14.75 6.57
N ASP A 230 14.12 -13.79 7.51
CA ASP A 230 15.33 -13.60 8.35
C ASP A 230 15.02 -13.24 9.83
N ALA A 231 14.24 -14.05 10.54
CA ALA A 231 14.13 -13.95 12.00
C ALA A 231 14.10 -15.32 12.68
N GLN A 232 15.24 -16.04 12.60
CA GLN A 232 15.58 -17.01 13.62
C GLN A 232 16.32 -16.29 14.77
N SER A 233 15.81 -16.50 15.98
CA SER A 233 16.45 -16.26 17.27
C SER A 233 16.58 -14.81 17.73
N MET A 234 15.66 -14.36 18.58
CA MET A 234 15.98 -13.72 19.87
C MET A 234 14.72 -13.72 20.76
N GLY A 235 14.80 -14.46 21.87
CA GLY A 235 14.24 -14.10 23.18
C GLY A 235 12.74 -13.87 23.33
N GLU A 236 12.07 -14.85 23.94
CA GLU A 236 10.87 -14.62 24.74
C GLU A 236 11.11 -13.50 25.76
N GLU A 237 10.51 -12.32 25.56
CA GLU A 237 10.07 -11.48 26.67
C GLU A 237 8.83 -10.70 26.25
N ALA A 238 7.70 -11.18 26.77
CA ALA A 238 6.36 -10.74 26.46
C ALA A 238 6.10 -9.32 26.96
N VAL A 239 5.99 -8.36 26.03
CA VAL A 239 5.21 -7.14 26.26
C VAL A 239 3.79 -7.42 25.73
N ARG A 240 2.87 -7.61 26.67
CA ARG A 240 1.43 -7.71 26.47
C ARG A 240 0.93 -6.56 25.59
N SER A 241 0.59 -6.88 24.34
CA SER A 241 -0.42 -6.14 23.57
C SER A 241 -1.43 -7.16 23.09
N THR A 242 -2.66 -7.00 23.55
CA THR A 242 -3.81 -7.90 23.37
C THR A 242 -4.28 -7.90 21.91
N CYS A 243 -3.54 -8.56 21.03
CA CYS A 243 -4.08 -9.06 19.77
C CYS A 243 -4.82 -10.37 20.07
N VAL A 244 -6.10 -10.24 20.44
CA VAL A 244 -7.01 -11.37 20.54
C VAL A 244 -7.24 -11.90 19.12
N THR A 245 -6.63 -13.04 18.82
CA THR A 245 -7.04 -13.92 17.72
C THR A 245 -8.38 -14.54 18.07
N PRO A 246 -9.36 -14.51 17.16
CA PRO A 246 -10.37 -15.55 17.10
C PRO A 246 -10.07 -16.42 15.88
N MET A 247 -9.34 -17.50 16.12
CA MET A 247 -9.56 -18.74 15.36
C MET A 247 -10.88 -19.32 15.88
N LYS A 248 -11.93 -19.31 15.07
CA LYS A 248 -13.05 -20.23 15.21
C LYS A 248 -13.56 -20.61 13.82
N TYR A 249 -13.23 -21.83 13.43
CA TYR A 249 -13.91 -22.55 12.36
C TYR A 249 -15.34 -22.85 12.84
N GLU A 250 -16.34 -22.35 12.11
CA GLU A 250 -17.67 -22.96 12.11
C GLU A 250 -18.01 -23.31 10.66
N MET A 251 -18.02 -24.61 10.41
CA MET A 251 -18.61 -25.23 9.22
C MET A 251 -20.11 -24.95 9.21
N ALA A 252 -20.61 -24.44 8.09
CA ALA A 252 -21.98 -24.65 7.68
C ALA A 252 -21.95 -25.13 6.23
N GLU A 253 -22.37 -26.39 6.04
CA GLU A 253 -22.59 -27.03 4.76
C GLU A 253 -23.87 -26.50 4.08
N GLU A 254 -23.85 -26.61 2.75
CA GLU A 254 -24.95 -26.70 1.78
C GLU A 254 -25.73 -25.42 1.37
N GLY A 255 -25.67 -25.11 0.07
CA GLY A 255 -26.70 -24.32 -0.62
C GLY A 255 -26.21 -23.40 -1.76
N ASN A 256 -25.95 -24.00 -2.91
CA ASN A 256 -25.46 -23.47 -4.19
C ASN A 256 -26.11 -22.19 -4.80
N GLU A 257 -25.40 -21.67 -5.83
CA GLU A 257 -25.82 -20.79 -6.95
C GLU A 257 -25.69 -19.25 -6.79
N ASP A 258 -24.44 -18.75 -6.80
CA ASP A 258 -23.98 -17.80 -7.84
C ASP A 258 -22.48 -17.43 -7.69
N GLY A 259 -21.70 -17.77 -8.73
CA GLY A 259 -20.57 -16.97 -9.23
C GLY A 259 -19.21 -16.92 -8.52
N GLU A 260 -19.08 -17.10 -7.21
CA GLU A 260 -17.77 -17.11 -6.54
C GLU A 260 -17.21 -18.52 -6.42
N MET A 261 -16.29 -18.92 -7.32
CA MET A 261 -15.53 -20.16 -7.15
C MET A 261 -14.51 -20.00 -6.02
N LEU A 262 -14.95 -20.31 -4.79
CA LEU A 262 -14.08 -20.39 -3.63
C LEU A 262 -13.05 -21.50 -3.81
N LEU A 263 -11.79 -21.25 -3.44
CA LEU A 263 -10.73 -22.25 -3.47
C LEU A 263 -11.04 -23.33 -2.40
N THR A 264 -11.36 -24.53 -2.84
CA THR A 264 -11.67 -25.69 -1.99
C THR A 264 -10.68 -26.81 -2.29
N GLU A 265 -10.53 -27.77 -1.36
CA GLU A 265 -9.67 -28.94 -1.59
C GLU A 265 -10.07 -29.72 -2.85
N ALA A 266 -11.37 -29.74 -3.19
CA ALA A 266 -11.90 -30.42 -4.36
C ALA A 266 -11.53 -29.74 -5.69
N ASN A 267 -11.36 -28.42 -5.72
CA ASN A 267 -11.06 -27.66 -6.95
C ASN A 267 -9.61 -27.15 -7.04
N LEU A 268 -8.82 -27.30 -5.97
CA LEU A 268 -7.42 -26.83 -5.89
C LEU A 268 -6.56 -27.33 -7.06
N ASN A 269 -6.72 -28.60 -7.45
CA ASN A 269 -5.95 -29.19 -8.56
C ASN A 269 -6.31 -28.61 -9.95
N ALA A 270 -7.51 -28.03 -10.10
CA ALA A 270 -7.90 -27.31 -11.31
C ALA A 270 -7.29 -25.90 -11.30
N PHE A 271 -7.40 -25.19 -10.17
CA PHE A 271 -6.80 -23.87 -9.99
C PHE A 271 -5.28 -23.88 -10.14
N MET A 272 -4.58 -24.88 -9.59
CA MET A 272 -3.13 -25.00 -9.73
C MET A 272 -2.67 -25.16 -11.18
N ARG A 273 -3.52 -25.72 -12.07
CA ARG A 273 -3.24 -25.91 -13.51
C ARG A 273 -3.66 -24.73 -14.36
N GLU A 274 -4.82 -24.15 -14.09
CA GLU A 274 -5.43 -23.14 -14.96
C GLU A 274 -5.13 -21.70 -14.51
N ARG A 275 -5.05 -21.46 -13.19
CA ARG A 275 -4.84 -20.13 -12.59
C ARG A 275 -3.92 -20.23 -11.36
N PRO A 276 -2.66 -20.66 -11.49
CA PRO A 276 -1.75 -20.87 -10.36
C PRO A 276 -1.48 -19.59 -9.55
N SER A 277 -1.62 -18.41 -10.15
CA SER A 277 -1.49 -17.11 -9.45
C SER A 277 -2.66 -16.79 -8.51
N ALA A 278 -3.82 -17.44 -8.68
CA ALA A 278 -4.98 -17.28 -7.81
C ALA A 278 -4.90 -18.18 -6.56
N VAL A 279 -3.95 -19.11 -6.50
CA VAL A 279 -3.74 -19.99 -5.34
C VAL A 279 -2.82 -19.29 -4.34
N PRO A 280 -3.24 -19.08 -3.07
CA PRO A 280 -2.38 -18.52 -2.05
C PRO A 280 -1.07 -19.29 -1.91
N LYS A 281 0.06 -18.57 -1.81
CA LYS A 281 1.41 -19.19 -1.81
C LYS A 281 1.63 -20.18 -0.67
N VAL A 282 0.93 -20.05 0.45
CA VAL A 282 0.99 -20.98 1.58
C VAL A 282 0.41 -22.34 1.17
N VAL A 283 -0.80 -22.34 0.62
CA VAL A 283 -1.47 -23.54 0.08
C VAL A 283 -0.65 -24.15 -1.07
N LEU A 284 -0.12 -23.30 -1.96
CA LEU A 284 0.75 -23.76 -3.05
C LEU A 284 2.02 -24.44 -2.52
N ARG A 285 2.61 -23.95 -1.42
CA ARG A 285 3.81 -24.54 -0.81
C ARG A 285 3.53 -25.90 -0.17
N GLU A 286 2.35 -26.10 0.37
CA GLU A 286 1.92 -27.36 1.00
C GLU A 286 1.57 -28.44 -0.03
N VAL A 287 1.03 -28.04 -1.18
CA VAL A 287 0.48 -28.98 -2.19
C VAL A 287 1.40 -29.18 -3.40
N ARG A 288 2.36 -28.27 -3.65
CA ARG A 288 3.37 -28.44 -4.71
C ARG A 288 4.24 -29.66 -4.46
N ARG A 289 4.72 -30.27 -5.55
CA ARG A 289 5.63 -31.41 -5.47
C ARG A 289 6.96 -31.03 -4.82
N PRO A 290 7.71 -31.98 -4.24
CA PRO A 290 9.09 -31.70 -3.86
C PRO A 290 9.97 -31.40 -5.08
N LEU A 291 10.95 -30.51 -4.96
CA LEU A 291 11.94 -30.29 -6.05
C LEU A 291 12.79 -31.52 -6.37
N ASN A 292 12.80 -32.52 -5.50
CA ASN A 292 13.47 -33.81 -5.75
C ASN A 292 12.60 -34.80 -6.54
N ASP A 293 11.32 -34.50 -6.74
CA ASP A 293 10.37 -35.40 -7.40
C ASP A 293 10.68 -35.52 -8.90
N PRO A 294 10.98 -36.73 -9.41
CA PRO A 294 11.30 -36.92 -10.83
C PRO A 294 10.10 -36.70 -11.77
N ALA A 295 8.87 -36.69 -11.25
CA ALA A 295 7.66 -36.44 -12.02
C ALA A 295 7.23 -34.96 -12.04
N ILE A 296 8.04 -34.05 -11.48
CA ILE A 296 7.77 -32.61 -11.50
C ILE A 296 7.82 -32.06 -12.94
N THR A 297 6.84 -31.23 -13.28
CA THR A 297 6.68 -30.69 -14.63
C THR A 297 7.32 -29.31 -14.78
N GLU A 298 7.64 -28.92 -16.02
CA GLU A 298 8.14 -27.57 -16.35
C GLU A 298 7.16 -26.48 -15.87
N PHE A 299 5.86 -26.74 -16.04
CA PHE A 299 4.80 -25.84 -15.61
C PHE A 299 4.82 -25.61 -14.09
N GLU A 300 4.95 -26.67 -13.29
CA GLU A 300 5.04 -26.58 -11.83
C GLU A 300 6.31 -25.80 -11.42
N LEU A 301 7.47 -26.10 -12.02
CA LEU A 301 8.72 -25.38 -11.74
C LEU A 301 8.65 -23.89 -12.07
N GLN A 302 7.92 -23.53 -13.14
CA GLN A 302 7.80 -22.15 -13.58
C GLN A 302 6.86 -21.33 -12.70
N ASN A 303 5.75 -21.94 -12.26
CA ASN A 303 4.64 -21.22 -11.62
C ASN A 303 4.55 -21.43 -10.10
N HIS A 304 5.08 -22.53 -9.55
CA HIS A 304 4.89 -22.91 -8.14
C HIS A 304 6.12 -22.68 -7.25
N TYR A 305 7.27 -22.30 -7.82
CA TYR A 305 8.52 -22.10 -7.09
C TYR A 305 9.15 -20.73 -7.36
N LEU A 306 9.79 -20.21 -6.33
CA LEU A 306 10.56 -18.98 -6.40
C LEU A 306 11.89 -19.23 -7.11
N ALA A 307 12.42 -18.19 -7.75
CA ALA A 307 13.73 -18.27 -8.41
C ALA A 307 14.85 -18.65 -7.42
N SER A 308 14.76 -18.18 -6.17
CA SER A 308 15.70 -18.49 -5.09
C SER A 308 15.72 -19.98 -4.75
N GLU A 309 14.56 -20.63 -4.70
CA GLU A 309 14.41 -22.07 -4.40
C GLU A 309 15.03 -22.92 -5.51
N LEU A 310 14.75 -22.57 -6.77
CA LEU A 310 15.33 -23.26 -7.93
C LEU A 310 16.85 -23.09 -8.02
N VAL A 311 17.35 -21.88 -7.73
CA VAL A 311 18.80 -21.59 -7.71
C VAL A 311 19.49 -22.35 -6.57
N LYS A 312 18.87 -22.43 -5.39
CA LYS A 312 19.39 -23.20 -4.25
C LYS A 312 19.51 -24.68 -4.61
N TYR A 313 18.46 -25.26 -5.16
CA TYR A 313 18.49 -26.67 -5.57
C TYR A 313 19.55 -26.95 -6.65
N VAL A 314 19.70 -26.07 -7.64
CA VAL A 314 20.75 -26.18 -8.67
C VAL A 314 22.16 -26.03 -8.10
N LYS A 315 22.35 -25.20 -7.08
CA LYS A 315 23.63 -25.09 -6.34
C LYS A 315 24.00 -26.43 -5.70
N ASP A 316 23.02 -27.09 -5.08
CA ASP A 316 23.23 -28.36 -4.39
C ASP A 316 23.55 -29.49 -5.39
N ILE A 317 22.97 -29.46 -6.60
CA ILE A 317 23.27 -30.43 -7.67
C ILE A 317 24.62 -30.18 -8.36
N LYS A 318 24.95 -28.93 -8.70
CA LYS A 318 26.10 -28.58 -9.57
C LYS A 318 27.33 -28.03 -8.84
N GLY A 319 27.24 -27.85 -7.52
CA GLY A 319 28.26 -27.22 -6.70
C GLY A 319 28.32 -25.69 -6.83
N PRO A 320 29.13 -25.01 -6.00
CA PRO A 320 29.24 -23.56 -6.01
C PRO A 320 29.84 -23.06 -7.33
N ARG A 321 29.21 -22.05 -7.93
CA ARG A 321 29.67 -21.37 -9.17
C ARG A 321 29.80 -19.86 -8.95
N LYS A 322 30.69 -19.21 -9.70
CA LYS A 322 30.93 -17.75 -9.65
C LYS A 322 29.72 -16.91 -10.10
N GLN A 323 28.86 -17.44 -10.96
CA GLN A 323 27.60 -16.80 -11.41
C GLN A 323 26.50 -17.84 -11.55
N TYR A 324 25.31 -17.49 -11.04
CA TYR A 324 24.17 -18.39 -11.03
C TYR A 324 23.27 -18.19 -12.26
N PRO A 325 22.76 -19.29 -12.84
CA PRO A 325 21.90 -19.23 -14.01
C PRO A 325 20.58 -18.48 -13.72
N LYS A 326 20.05 -17.78 -14.72
CA LYS A 326 18.70 -17.19 -14.71
C LYS A 326 17.63 -18.29 -14.45
N LYS A 327 16.46 -17.92 -13.91
CA LYS A 327 15.36 -18.83 -13.55
C LYS A 327 15.06 -19.90 -14.62
N SER A 328 14.95 -19.50 -15.89
CA SER A 328 14.71 -20.42 -17.02
C SER A 328 15.81 -21.49 -17.19
N ASN A 329 17.07 -21.11 -16.99
CA ASN A 329 18.18 -22.05 -17.02
C ASN A 329 18.18 -22.98 -15.80
N CYS A 330 17.73 -22.53 -14.62
CA CYS A 330 17.54 -23.40 -13.46
C CYS A 330 16.47 -24.47 -13.73
N ILE A 331 15.31 -24.07 -14.26
CA ILE A 331 14.22 -24.99 -14.62
C ILE A 331 14.72 -26.08 -15.56
N ARG A 332 15.41 -25.70 -16.65
CA ARG A 332 16.00 -26.66 -17.59
C ARG A 332 16.96 -27.64 -16.92
N ILE A 333 17.85 -27.14 -16.06
CA ILE A 333 18.84 -27.97 -15.36
C ILE A 333 18.16 -28.98 -14.43
N ILE A 334 17.09 -28.57 -13.75
CA ILE A 334 16.32 -29.42 -12.83
C ILE A 334 15.63 -30.53 -13.62
N LEU A 335 14.93 -30.19 -14.71
CA LEU A 335 14.28 -31.18 -15.58
C LEU A 335 15.29 -32.16 -16.19
N GLU A 336 16.45 -31.67 -16.68
CA GLU A 336 17.53 -32.54 -17.19
C GLU A 336 18.10 -33.46 -16.10
N HIS A 337 18.20 -32.97 -14.86
CA HIS A 337 18.66 -33.76 -13.72
C HIS A 337 17.66 -34.88 -13.38
N HIS A 338 16.36 -34.58 -13.35
CA HIS A 338 15.32 -35.59 -13.11
C HIS A 338 15.18 -36.59 -14.25
N GLN A 339 15.33 -36.16 -15.51
CA GLN A 339 15.37 -37.08 -16.67
C GLN A 339 16.57 -38.05 -16.62
N LYS A 340 17.68 -37.63 -16.03
CA LYS A 340 18.87 -38.49 -15.85
C LYS A 340 18.74 -39.42 -14.62
N MET A 341 17.92 -39.04 -13.65
CA MET A 341 17.69 -39.79 -12.40
C MET A 341 16.47 -40.74 -12.47
N GLY A 342 15.55 -40.55 -13.43
CA GLY A 342 14.30 -41.31 -13.59
C GLY A 342 14.19 -42.07 -14.92
N VAL A 343 13.93 -43.38 -14.81
CA VAL A 343 13.70 -44.36 -15.90
C VAL A 343 12.53 -43.96 -16.82
N HIS A 344 12.66 -44.27 -18.12
CA HIS A 344 11.68 -44.05 -19.19
C HIS A 344 10.20 -44.32 -18.80
N PRO A 345 9.25 -43.45 -19.17
CA PRO A 345 7.84 -43.85 -19.27
C PRO A 345 7.68 -44.83 -20.46
N PRO A 346 6.82 -45.87 -20.36
CA PRO A 346 6.57 -46.79 -21.46
C PRO A 346 5.92 -46.02 -22.61
N SER A 347 6.43 -46.25 -23.81
CA SER A 347 5.96 -45.67 -25.06
C SER A 347 4.48 -46.01 -25.30
N PRO A 348 3.69 -45.10 -25.91
CA PRO A 348 2.30 -45.40 -26.21
C PRO A 348 2.24 -46.51 -27.27
N LYS A 349 1.64 -47.65 -26.90
CA LYS A 349 1.31 -48.71 -27.85
C LYS A 349 0.39 -48.12 -28.92
N ARG A 350 0.89 -48.06 -30.16
CA ARG A 350 0.09 -47.81 -31.37
C ARG A 350 -1.16 -48.70 -31.31
N ARG A 351 -2.35 -48.07 -31.32
CA ARG A 351 -3.60 -48.75 -31.69
C ARG A 351 -3.38 -49.39 -33.06
N ARG A 352 -3.41 -50.73 -33.10
CA ARG A 352 -3.57 -51.48 -34.35
C ARG A 352 -4.91 -51.06 -34.93
N LYS A 353 -4.89 -50.64 -36.20
CA LYS A 353 -6.09 -50.57 -37.03
C LYS A 353 -6.67 -51.98 -37.11
N GLU A 354 -7.87 -52.18 -36.59
CA GLU A 354 -8.71 -53.29 -37.02
C GLU A 354 -9.08 -53.07 -38.48
N LYS A 355 -8.98 -54.15 -39.25
CA LYS A 355 -9.45 -54.27 -40.62
C LYS A 355 -10.83 -54.93 -40.60
#